data_AF-A0A821K1P9-F1
#
_entry.id   AF-A0A821K1P9-F1
#
_cell.length_a   1.000
_cell.length_b   1.000
_cell.length_c   1.000
_cell.angle_alpha   90.00
_cell.angle_beta   90.00
_cell.angle_gamma   90.00
#
_symmetry.space_group_name_H-M   'P 1'
#
loop_
_entity.id
_entity.type
_entity.pdbx_description
1 polymer ?
#
loop_
_entity_poly.entity_id
_entity_poly.type
_entity_poly.pdbx_seq_one_letter_code
_entity_poly.pdbx_strand_id
1 'polypeptide(L)' 'MLGLMKLNQGEYQQAVTFYEKSLEISQKTLSPDDPELATSYNNIGGVYDNMGEYSKALEYYE' A
#
# COMPACT_ATOMS: atom_id res chain seq x y z
N MET A 1 3.19 -1.96 10.69
CA MET A 1 3.68 -3.33 10.39
C MET A 1 2.60 -4.41 10.26
N LEU A 2 1.31 -4.15 10.53
CA LEU A 2 0.24 -5.16 10.35
C LEU A 2 0.00 -5.54 8.88
N GLY A 3 0.12 -4.60 7.93
CA GLY A 3 -0.05 -4.86 6.50
C GLY A 3 0.97 -5.85 5.94
N LEU A 4 2.26 -5.70 6.29
CA LEU A 4 3.34 -6.58 5.83
C LEU A 4 3.20 -8.00 6.40
N MET A 5 2.77 -8.11 7.66
CA MET A 5 2.47 -9.39 8.28
C MET A 5 1.32 -10.12 7.57
N LYS A 6 0.26 -9.38 7.19
CA LYS A 6 -0.89 -9.94 6.45
C LYS A 6 -0.51 -10.36 5.02
N LEU A 7 0.36 -9.59 4.37
CA LEU A 7 0.93 -9.94 3.07
C LEU A 7 1.66 -11.30 3.14
N ASN A 8 2.52 -11.49 4.14
CA ASN A 8 3.25 -12.76 4.34
C ASN A 8 2.33 -13.95 4.69
N GLN A 9 1.13 -13.69 5.21
CA GLN A 9 0.11 -14.71 5.48
C GLN A 9 -0.75 -15.04 4.25
N GLY A 10 -0.54 -14.34 3.12
CA GLY A 10 -1.40 -14.46 1.92
C GLY A 10 -2.76 -13.77 2.06
N GLU A 11 -2.96 -12.99 3.13
CA GLU A 11 -4.20 -12.26 3.40
C GLU A 11 -4.21 -10.90 2.69
N TYR A 12 -4.07 -10.92 1.37
CA TYR A 12 -3.81 -9.73 0.55
C TYR A 12 -4.86 -8.63 0.70
N GLN A 13 -6.16 -8.97 0.72
CA GLN A 13 -7.23 -7.97 0.85
C GLN A 13 -7.17 -7.23 2.19
N GLN A 14 -6.80 -7.92 3.27
CA GLN A 14 -6.59 -7.29 4.56
C GLN A 14 -5.33 -6.41 4.55
N ALA A 15 -4.25 -6.88 3.90
CA ALA A 15 -3.02 -6.10 3.74
C ALA A 15 -3.29 -4.77 3.01
N VAL A 16 -4.01 -4.78 1.88
CA VAL A 16 -4.45 -3.57 1.16
C VAL A 16 -5.23 -2.65 2.10
N THR A 17 -6.25 -3.17 2.78
CA THR A 17 -7.11 -2.37 3.69
C THR A 17 -6.29 -1.68 4.79
N PHE A 18 -5.26 -2.35 5.32
CA PHE A 18 -4.38 -1.74 6.32
C PHE A 18 -3.50 -0.65 5.72
N TYR A 19 -2.94 -0.87 4.53
CA TYR A 19 -2.09 0.12 3.88
C TYR A 19 -2.88 1.35 3.40
N GLU A 20 -4.10 1.17 2.88
CA GLU A 20 -4.98 2.29 2.49
C GLU A 20 -5.36 3.16 3.70
N LYS A 21 -5.69 2.56 4.84
CA LYS A 21 -5.94 3.32 6.08
C LYS A 21 -4.71 4.09 6.55
N SER A 22 -3.52 3.49 6.41
CA SER A 22 -2.27 4.17 6.73
C SER A 22 -2.04 5.36 5.79
N LEU A 23 -2.24 5.16 4.49
CA LEU A 23 -2.10 6.19 3.47
C LEU A 23 -3.06 7.37 3.73
N GLU A 24 -4.32 7.10 4.07
CA GLU A 24 -5.30 8.15 4.37
C GLU A 24 -4.88 9.02 5.57
N ILE A 25 -4.28 8.41 6.60
CA ILE A 25 -3.76 9.14 7.75
C ILE A 25 -2.54 9.97 7.33
N SER A 26 -1.58 9.35 6.64
CA SER A 26 -0.38 10.03 6.16
C SER A 26 -0.70 11.21 5.25
N GLN A 27 -1.67 11.10 4.35
CA GLN A 27 -2.10 12.19 3.46
C GLN A 27 -2.70 13.40 4.21
N LYS A 28 -3.27 13.18 5.41
CA LYS A 28 -3.82 14.26 6.24
C LYS A 28 -2.75 14.96 7.08
N THR A 29 -1.62 14.28 7.33
CA THR A 29 -0.58 14.77 8.25
C THR A 29 0.70 15.22 7.57
N LEU A 30 0.99 14.68 6.39
CA LEU A 30 2.24 14.88 5.67
C LEU A 30 2.05 15.79 4.46
N SER A 31 3.14 16.44 4.07
CA SER A 31 3.21 17.16 2.79
C SER A 31 3.05 16.18 1.62
N PRO A 32 2.48 16.60 0.48
CA PRO A 32 2.37 15.75 -0.71
C PRO A 32 3.69 15.16 -1.22
N ASP A 33 4.81 15.87 -1.01
CA ASP A 33 6.16 15.44 -1.42
C ASP A 33 6.88 14.58 -0.37
N ASP A 34 6.19 14.18 0.70
CA ASP A 34 6.80 13.40 1.78
C ASP A 34 7.14 11.97 1.31
N PRO A 35 8.41 11.50 1.45
CA PRO A 35 8.82 10.15 1.07
C PRO A 35 8.01 9.02 1.72
N GLU A 36 7.38 9.26 2.87
CA GLU A 36 6.53 8.28 3.54
C GLU A 36 5.23 8.01 2.75
N LEU A 37 4.72 9.00 2.01
CA LEU A 37 3.60 8.79 1.09
C LEU A 37 4.02 7.85 -0.04
N ALA A 38 5.16 8.09 -0.69
CA ALA A 38 5.66 7.22 -1.76
C ALA A 38 5.91 5.78 -1.27
N THR A 39 6.37 5.62 -0.02
CA THR A 39 6.51 4.30 0.61
C THR A 39 5.16 3.61 0.79
N SER A 40 4.13 4.36 1.18
CA SER A 40 2.77 3.82 1.35
C SER A 40 2.14 3.38 0.03
N TYR A 41 2.29 4.18 -1.04
CA TYR A 41 1.86 3.81 -2.40
C TYR A 41 2.58 2.55 -2.88
N ASN A 42 3.91 2.49 -2.77
CA ASN A 42 4.70 1.31 -3.15
C ASN A 42 4.27 0.04 -2.40
N ASN A 43 3.93 0.14 -1.11
CA ASN A 43 3.46 -1.00 -0.35
C ASN A 43 2.12 -1.54 -0.86
N ILE A 44 1.20 -0.65 -1.28
CA ILE A 44 -0.08 -1.08 -1.86
C ILE A 44 0.12 -1.71 -3.24
N GLY A 45 0.94 -1.06 -4.08
CA GLY A 45 1.32 -1.60 -5.39
C GLY A 45 1.95 -3.00 -5.28
N GLY A 46 2.84 -3.19 -4.31
CA GLY A 46 3.46 -4.49 -4.03
C GLY A 46 2.46 -5.56 -3.59
N VAL A 47 1.39 -5.21 -2.86
CA VAL A 47 0.34 -6.18 -2.51
C VAL A 47 -0.43 -6.59 -3.76
N TYR A 48 -0.81 -5.65 -4.64
CA TYR A 48 -1.49 -5.99 -5.90
C TYR A 48 -0.62 -6.81 -6.85
N ASP A 49 0.68 -6.54 -6.90
CA ASP A 49 1.65 -7.33 -7.66
C ASP A 49 1.69 -8.78 -7.18
N ASN A 50 1.73 -9.00 -5.85
CA ASN A 50 1.63 -10.33 -5.25
C ASN A 50 0.28 -11.03 -5.50
N MET A 51 -0.79 -10.28 -5.75
CA MET A 51 -2.10 -10.83 -6.15
C MET A 51 -2.18 -11.17 -7.65
N GLY A 52 -1.19 -10.76 -8.46
CA GLY A 52 -1.24 -10.85 -9.92
C GLY A 52 -2.14 -9.78 -10.58
N GLU A 53 -2.57 -8.77 -9.82
CA GLU A 53 -3.43 -7.68 -10.26
C GLU A 53 -2.57 -6.53 -10.81
N TYR A 54 -1.77 -6.81 -11.84
CA TYR A 54 -0.71 -5.90 -12.30
C TYR A 54 -1.21 -4.52 -12.75
N SER A 55 -2.41 -4.42 -13.34
CA SER A 55 -2.99 -3.14 -13.73
C SER A 55 -3.21 -2.24 -12.51
N LYS A 56 -3.69 -2.81 -11.40
CA LYS A 56 -3.83 -2.07 -10.14
C LYS A 56 -2.48 -1.76 -9.53
N ALA A 57 -1.55 -2.71 -9.55
CA ALA A 57 -0.20 -2.45 -9.04
C ALA A 57 0.45 -1.23 -9.72
N LEU A 58 0.28 -1.10 -11.04
CA LEU A 58 0.79 0.03 -11.81
C LEU A 58 0.17 1.37 -11.39
N GLU A 59 -1.14 1.41 -11.12
CA GLU A 59 -1.81 2.64 -10.63
C GLU A 59 -1.22 3.17 -9.32
N TYR A 60 -0.59 2.32 -8.51
CA TYR A 60 0.07 2.72 -7.25
C TYR A 60 1.58 2.95 -7.41
N TYR A 61 2.16 2.62 -8.57
CA TYR A 61 3.57 2.88 -8.86
C TYR A 61 3.79 4.14 -9.72
N GLU A 62 2.76 4.60 -10.44
CA GLU A 62 2.74 5.87 -11.18
C GLU A 62 2.49 7.09 -10.27
#